data_AF-A0A409VRJ4-F1
#
_entry.id   AF-A0A409VRJ4-F1
#
_cell.length_a   1.000
_cell.length_b   1.000
_cell.length_c   1.000
_cell.angle_alpha   90.00
_cell.angle_beta   90.00
_cell.angle_gamma   90.00
#
_symmetry.space_group_name_H-M   'P 1'
#
loop_
_entity.id
_entity.type
_entity.pdbx_description
1 polymer ?
#
loop_
_entity_poly.entity_id
_entity_poly.type
_entity_poly.pdbx_seq_one_letter_code
_entity_poly.pdbx_strand_id
1 'polypeptide(L)'
;MVPRFLFVVAIANAAIAYSGTTPLVAWSSSSSSLLNSLPERLDGPGSLLEGLLAAEEVCLYDAIVIIDQPGLHASDLRRLSPESYVSTVISSSKSARQYPYLPASLSIDISALAESVSQRCGSRLLKYEPGQSDVSLTHGVKHVVCVDMQHIDGSRRQRRDVMAKHEPILGDELSTLASMFPNHLMIYTGSLLPSLMTKRQAPDTPDRPVLNLSSSDPAFAPSNTSLPTGGILKKYQLLTPVLITSLLVTFFVLLPVVFLGLNALASIQTPVRSDIGKSFNAQDKKNQ
;
A
#
# COMPACT_ATOMS: atom_id res chain seq x y z
N MET A 1 3.02 -35.78 1.45
CA MET A 1 3.60 -34.48 1.90
C MET A 1 3.14 -33.30 1.02
N VAL A 2 1.86 -33.26 0.64
CA VAL A 2 1.27 -32.18 -0.18
C VAL A 2 0.59 -31.06 0.63
N PRO A 3 0.10 -31.25 1.87
CA PRO A 3 -0.69 -30.19 2.52
C PRO A 3 0.16 -29.05 3.12
N ARG A 4 1.49 -29.20 3.23
CA ARG A 4 2.35 -28.17 3.84
C ARG A 4 2.78 -27.05 2.89
N PHE A 5 2.80 -27.30 1.57
CA PHE A 5 3.21 -26.29 0.59
C PHE A 5 2.08 -25.31 0.21
N LEU A 6 0.82 -25.73 0.31
CA LEU A 6 -0.33 -24.85 0.02
C LEU A 6 -0.53 -23.74 1.07
N PHE A 7 -0.07 -23.94 2.31
CA PHE A 7 -0.18 -22.92 3.36
C PHE A 7 0.76 -21.73 3.15
N VAL A 8 1.93 -21.92 2.52
CA VAL A 8 2.93 -20.85 2.36
C VAL A 8 2.51 -19.81 1.32
N VAL A 9 1.82 -20.24 0.25
CA VAL A 9 1.35 -19.33 -0.81
C VAL A 9 0.20 -18.44 -0.34
N ALA A 10 -0.67 -18.94 0.55
CA ALA A 10 -1.78 -18.16 1.10
C ALA A 10 -1.31 -17.03 2.03
N ILE A 11 -0.22 -17.23 2.79
CA ILE A 11 0.31 -16.23 3.73
C ILE A 11 1.06 -15.11 2.98
N ALA A 12 1.72 -15.42 1.86
CA ALA A 12 2.42 -14.41 1.06
C ALA A 12 1.47 -13.36 0.46
N ASN A 13 0.26 -13.76 0.03
CA ASN A 13 -0.74 -12.84 -0.51
C ASN A 13 -1.35 -11.91 0.56
N ALA A 14 -1.43 -12.36 1.82
CA ALA A 14 -1.98 -11.55 2.90
C ALA A 14 -1.10 -10.34 3.28
N ALA A 15 0.22 -10.39 2.99
CA ALA A 15 1.13 -9.29 3.28
C ALA A 15 1.06 -8.17 2.23
N ILE A 16 0.70 -8.50 0.98
CA ILE A 16 0.64 -7.53 -0.13
C ILE A 16 -0.65 -6.70 -0.06
N ALA A 17 -1.73 -7.24 0.54
CA ALA A 17 -3.03 -6.59 0.64
C ALA A 17 -3.03 -5.26 1.44
N TYR A 18 -2.01 -5.01 2.26
CA TYR A 18 -1.89 -3.78 3.06
C TYR A 18 -0.86 -2.79 2.50
N SER A 19 -0.14 -3.17 1.44
CA SER A 19 0.81 -2.29 0.76
C SER A 19 0.04 -1.23 -0.03
N GLY A 20 0.22 0.05 0.30
CA GLY A 20 -0.54 1.14 -0.32
C GLY A 20 -1.88 1.45 0.37
N THR A 21 -1.95 1.22 1.69
CA THR A 21 -3.08 1.70 2.50
C THR A 21 -2.66 2.85 3.40
N THR A 22 -3.58 3.80 3.62
CA THR A 22 -3.39 4.94 4.52
C THR A 22 -4.44 4.90 5.63
N PRO A 23 -4.07 5.27 6.87
CA PRO A 23 -5.04 5.37 7.93
C PRO A 23 -5.87 6.66 7.79
N LEU A 24 -7.10 6.62 8.28
CA LEU A 24 -7.93 7.80 8.52
C LEU A 24 -8.47 7.71 9.93
N VAL A 25 -8.24 8.75 10.71
CA VAL A 25 -8.78 8.89 12.04
C VAL A 25 -9.48 10.24 12.12
N ALA A 26 -10.76 10.25 12.45
CA ALA A 26 -11.55 11.45 12.57
C ALA A 26 -12.21 11.50 13.94
N TRP A 27 -12.16 12.65 14.60
CA TRP A 27 -12.79 12.86 15.90
C TRP A 27 -13.31 14.29 16.02
N SER A 28 -14.31 14.46 16.88
CA SER A 28 -14.90 15.77 17.15
C SER A 28 -15.03 16.01 18.65
N SER A 29 -14.89 17.28 19.05
CA SER A 29 -15.09 17.72 20.43
C SER A 29 -16.57 17.64 20.87
N SER A 30 -17.48 17.84 19.93
CA SER A 30 -18.93 17.71 20.09
C SER A 30 -19.45 16.37 19.56
N SER A 31 -20.67 15.98 19.93
CA SER A 31 -21.32 14.80 19.35
C SER A 31 -21.63 15.05 17.88
N SER A 32 -21.14 14.18 17.00
CA SER A 32 -21.26 14.32 15.54
C SER A 32 -22.18 13.25 14.96
N SER A 33 -23.32 13.64 14.39
CA SER A 33 -24.15 12.73 13.57
C SER A 33 -23.38 12.20 12.36
N LEU A 34 -22.57 13.06 11.75
CA LEU A 34 -21.69 12.73 10.63
C LEU A 34 -20.70 11.60 10.97
N LEU A 35 -20.00 11.66 12.11
CA LEU A 35 -19.08 10.57 12.50
C LEU A 35 -19.83 9.31 12.97
N ASN A 36 -20.97 9.47 13.63
CA ASN A 36 -21.73 8.34 14.15
C ASN A 36 -22.43 7.54 13.04
N SER A 37 -22.85 8.20 11.96
CA SER A 37 -23.50 7.57 10.79
C SER A 37 -22.55 6.84 9.85
N LEU A 38 -21.24 7.07 9.97
CA LEU A 38 -20.25 6.36 9.16
C LEU A 38 -20.28 4.84 9.45
N PRO A 39 -20.16 4.00 8.41
CA PRO A 39 -20.18 2.55 8.57
C PRO A 39 -18.93 2.06 9.30
N GLU A 40 -19.06 1.03 10.15
CA GLU A 40 -17.90 0.46 10.85
C GLU A 40 -16.88 -0.20 9.92
N ARG A 41 -17.34 -0.64 8.74
CA ARG A 41 -16.52 -1.27 7.70
C ARG A 41 -16.87 -0.68 6.36
N LEU A 42 -15.86 -0.48 5.53
CA LEU A 42 -16.02 -0.02 4.16
C LEU A 42 -16.11 -1.23 3.24
N ASP A 43 -17.21 -1.31 2.48
CA ASP A 43 -17.45 -2.39 1.52
C ASP A 43 -16.96 -2.05 0.10
N GLY A 44 -16.25 -0.92 -0.09
CA GLY A 44 -15.77 -0.53 -1.42
C GLY A 44 -14.63 0.51 -1.44
N PRO A 45 -13.98 0.69 -2.61
CA PRO A 45 -12.86 1.61 -2.82
C PRO A 45 -13.32 3.06 -3.04
N GLY A 46 -14.18 3.57 -2.16
CA GLY A 46 -14.58 4.98 -2.15
C GLY A 46 -13.62 5.82 -1.30
N SER A 47 -13.31 7.04 -1.73
CA SER A 47 -12.62 8.06 -0.94
C SER A 47 -13.52 8.51 0.22
N LEU A 48 -13.56 7.73 1.32
CA LEU A 48 -14.35 8.05 2.52
C LEU A 48 -14.14 9.51 2.95
N LEU A 49 -12.90 10.00 2.86
CA LEU A 49 -12.53 11.38 3.17
C LEU A 49 -13.30 12.41 2.33
N GLU A 50 -13.46 12.17 1.04
CA GLU A 50 -14.21 13.06 0.14
C GLU A 50 -15.70 13.04 0.45
N GLY A 51 -16.28 11.85 0.69
CA GLY A 51 -17.68 11.72 1.12
C GLY A 51 -17.94 12.40 2.47
N LEU A 52 -17.01 12.24 3.42
CA LEU A 52 -17.05 12.89 4.72
C LEU A 52 -17.03 14.41 4.56
N LEU A 53 -16.09 14.92 3.78
CA LEU A 53 -15.91 16.34 3.54
C LEU A 53 -16.90 16.90 2.51
N ALA A 54 -17.71 16.10 1.84
CA ALA A 54 -18.80 16.56 0.97
C ALA A 54 -20.10 16.80 1.73
N ALA A 55 -20.27 16.19 2.91
CA ALA A 55 -21.50 16.31 3.69
C ALA A 55 -21.74 17.75 4.20
N GLU A 56 -23.00 18.19 4.18
CA GLU A 56 -23.39 19.52 4.65
C GLU A 56 -23.17 19.72 6.15
N GLU A 57 -23.27 18.64 6.93
CA GLU A 57 -23.04 18.64 8.38
C GLU A 57 -21.63 19.09 8.76
N VAL A 58 -20.65 18.97 7.85
CA VAL A 58 -19.29 19.48 8.07
C VAL A 58 -19.28 21.00 8.28
N CYS A 59 -20.18 21.73 7.62
CA CYS A 59 -20.23 23.19 7.74
C CYS A 59 -20.81 23.67 9.08
N LEU A 60 -21.28 22.76 9.95
CA LEU A 60 -21.75 23.07 11.29
C LEU A 60 -20.60 23.27 12.29
N TYR A 61 -19.39 22.81 11.96
CA TYR A 61 -18.21 23.02 12.79
C TYR A 61 -17.64 24.44 12.65
N ASP A 62 -17.07 24.95 13.73
CA ASP A 62 -16.40 26.26 13.73
C ASP A 62 -14.98 26.14 13.16
N ALA A 63 -14.34 24.99 13.37
CA ALA A 63 -13.05 24.67 12.78
C ALA A 63 -13.03 23.23 12.25
N ILE A 64 -12.48 23.07 11.05
CA ILE A 64 -12.22 21.76 10.43
C ILE A 64 -10.73 21.67 10.23
N VAL A 65 -10.07 20.78 10.96
CA VAL A 65 -8.61 20.59 10.90
C VAL A 65 -8.33 19.28 10.17
N ILE A 66 -7.62 19.37 9.05
CA ILE A 66 -7.22 18.22 8.24
C ILE A 66 -5.70 18.11 8.34
N ILE A 67 -5.22 17.06 9.00
CA ILE A 67 -3.81 16.77 9.19
C ILE A 67 -3.43 15.74 8.13
N ASP A 68 -2.58 16.14 7.18
CA ASP A 68 -1.96 15.24 6.24
C ASP A 68 -0.55 14.89 6.69
N GLN A 69 -0.27 13.60 6.84
CA GLN A 69 1.09 13.12 7.04
C GLN A 69 1.51 12.12 5.98
N PRO A 70 2.30 12.56 4.99
CA PRO A 70 2.73 11.70 3.90
C PRO A 70 3.46 10.46 4.41
N GLY A 71 3.08 9.29 3.93
CA GLY A 71 3.70 8.02 4.31
C GLY A 71 3.27 7.48 5.68
N LEU A 72 2.29 8.08 6.36
CA LEU A 72 1.72 7.56 7.61
C LEU A 72 1.07 6.18 7.41
N HIS A 73 1.29 5.28 8.37
CA HIS A 73 0.71 3.93 8.34
C HIS A 73 0.00 3.61 9.67
N ALA A 74 -1.02 2.74 9.63
CA ALA A 74 -1.74 2.33 10.83
C ALA A 74 -0.87 1.67 11.91
N SER A 75 0.28 1.12 11.55
CA SER A 75 1.23 0.60 12.55
C SER A 75 1.91 1.68 13.37
N ASP A 76 1.99 2.91 12.86
CA ASP A 76 2.63 4.02 13.55
C ASP A 76 1.67 4.61 14.58
N LEU A 77 0.41 4.84 14.19
CA LEU A 77 -0.66 5.28 15.09
C LEU A 77 -0.91 4.27 16.24
N ARG A 78 -0.91 2.96 15.95
CA ARG A 78 -1.08 1.91 16.97
C ARG A 78 0.08 1.82 17.97
N ARG A 79 1.23 2.43 17.67
CA ARG A 79 2.41 2.42 18.54
C ARG A 79 2.63 3.75 19.26
N LEU A 80 1.72 4.70 19.09
CA LEU A 80 1.73 5.92 19.88
C LEU A 80 1.64 5.56 21.37
N SER A 81 2.30 6.36 22.20
CA SER A 81 2.18 6.22 23.65
C SER A 81 0.72 6.43 24.04
N PRO A 82 0.14 5.67 24.98
CA PRO A 82 -1.19 5.96 25.51
C PRO A 82 -1.30 7.38 26.10
N GLU A 83 -0.18 7.94 26.56
CA GLU A 83 -0.06 9.30 27.11
C GLU A 83 0.08 10.38 26.03
N SER A 84 0.20 10.00 24.75
CA SER A 84 0.21 10.94 23.64
C SER A 84 -1.09 11.74 23.58
N TYR A 85 -1.01 12.99 23.15
CA TYR A 85 -2.16 13.88 23.00
C TYR A 85 -3.18 13.24 22.06
N VAL A 86 -2.72 12.77 20.89
CA VAL A 86 -3.59 12.18 19.87
C VAL A 86 -4.35 10.96 20.42
N SER A 87 -3.67 10.04 21.11
CA SER A 87 -4.33 8.85 21.69
C SER A 87 -5.33 9.22 22.79
N THR A 88 -4.98 10.19 23.62
CA THR A 88 -5.83 10.68 24.70
C THR A 88 -7.09 11.35 24.15
N VAL A 89 -6.96 12.22 23.16
CA VAL A 89 -8.09 12.93 22.55
C VAL A 89 -9.01 11.97 21.81
N ILE A 90 -8.47 11.03 21.03
CA ILE A 90 -9.30 10.04 20.33
C ILE A 90 -10.12 9.20 21.32
N SER A 91 -9.52 8.80 22.45
CA SER A 91 -10.20 7.97 23.46
C SER A 91 -11.22 8.74 24.31
N SER A 92 -11.01 10.03 24.52
CA SER A 92 -11.88 10.89 25.34
C SER A 92 -12.93 11.67 24.54
N SER A 93 -12.82 11.71 23.21
CA SER A 93 -13.75 12.41 22.32
C SER A 93 -15.14 11.76 22.33
N LYS A 94 -16.18 12.60 22.24
CA LYS A 94 -17.58 12.14 22.21
C LYS A 94 -17.94 11.36 20.95
N SER A 95 -17.27 11.65 19.84
CA SER A 95 -17.46 10.95 18.58
C SER A 95 -16.10 10.82 17.89
N ALA A 96 -15.69 9.58 17.63
CA ALA A 96 -14.44 9.27 16.95
C ALA A 96 -14.62 8.03 16.07
N ARG A 97 -14.02 8.06 14.89
CA ARG A 97 -13.99 6.95 13.93
C ARG A 97 -12.58 6.72 13.43
N GLN A 98 -12.22 5.45 13.29
CA GLN A 98 -10.88 5.02 12.89
C GLN A 98 -10.99 3.97 11.79
N TYR A 99 -10.33 4.25 10.67
CA TYR A 99 -10.18 3.35 9.54
C TYR A 99 -8.69 3.11 9.32
N PRO A 100 -8.12 2.02 9.86
CA PRO A 100 -6.68 1.77 9.81
C PRO A 100 -6.15 1.53 8.39
N TYR A 101 -6.98 0.99 7.50
CA TYR A 101 -6.56 0.56 6.17
C TYR A 101 -7.55 1.05 5.13
N LEU A 102 -7.38 2.29 4.67
CA LEU A 102 -8.05 2.79 3.48
C LEU A 102 -7.18 2.57 2.25
N PRO A 103 -7.74 2.17 1.09
CA PRO A 103 -7.00 2.16 -0.15
C PRO A 103 -6.47 3.56 -0.42
N ALA A 104 -5.15 3.71 -0.52
CA ALA A 104 -4.57 5.01 -0.79
C ALA A 104 -4.78 5.34 -2.27
N SER A 105 -5.74 6.21 -2.56
CA SER A 105 -5.89 6.76 -3.90
C SER A 105 -4.78 7.77 -4.14
N LEU A 106 -3.96 7.51 -5.16
CA LEU A 106 -2.84 8.35 -5.60
C LEU A 106 -3.25 9.78 -6.04
N SER A 107 -4.55 10.09 -6.04
CA SER A 107 -5.12 11.31 -6.61
C SER A 107 -5.84 12.23 -5.60
N ILE A 108 -5.87 11.90 -4.30
CA ILE A 108 -6.50 12.82 -3.33
C ILE A 108 -5.53 13.97 -3.04
N ASP A 109 -5.84 15.13 -3.60
CA ASP A 109 -5.25 16.39 -3.21
C ASP A 109 -6.03 16.96 -2.02
N ILE A 110 -5.46 16.82 -0.83
CA ILE A 110 -6.05 17.29 0.43
C ILE A 110 -6.20 18.82 0.42
N SER A 111 -5.27 19.54 -0.24
CA SER A 111 -5.37 20.99 -0.39
C SER A 111 -6.59 21.39 -1.22
N ALA A 112 -6.80 20.72 -2.37
CA ALA A 112 -7.95 20.98 -3.22
C ALA A 112 -9.28 20.64 -2.52
N LEU A 113 -9.29 19.56 -1.74
CA LEU A 113 -10.48 19.16 -0.98
C LEU A 113 -10.81 20.18 0.12
N ALA A 114 -9.80 20.66 0.84
CA ALA A 114 -9.98 21.69 1.86
C ALA A 114 -10.43 23.03 1.26
N GLU A 115 -9.93 23.40 0.08
CA GLU A 115 -10.39 24.58 -0.64
C GLU A 115 -11.87 24.47 -1.04
N SER A 116 -12.28 23.31 -1.56
CA SER A 116 -13.70 23.02 -1.87
C SER A 116 -14.60 23.15 -0.64
N VAL A 117 -14.16 22.61 0.52
CA VAL A 117 -14.90 22.74 1.79
C VAL A 117 -14.94 24.19 2.26
N SER A 118 -13.83 24.91 2.16
CA SER A 118 -13.73 26.32 2.56
C SER A 118 -14.70 27.19 1.75
N GLN A 119 -14.72 27.02 0.43
CA GLN A 119 -15.64 27.73 -0.46
C GLN A 119 -17.11 27.39 -0.15
N ARG A 120 -17.41 26.11 0.09
CA ARG A 120 -18.78 25.66 0.35
C ARG A 120 -19.31 26.11 1.72
N CYS A 121 -18.48 26.05 2.75
CA CYS A 121 -18.87 26.41 4.11
C CYS A 121 -18.71 27.91 4.42
N GLY A 122 -18.18 28.71 3.48
CA GLY A 122 -17.89 30.13 3.70
C GLY A 122 -16.83 30.35 4.79
N SER A 123 -15.91 29.41 4.96
CA SER A 123 -14.86 29.43 5.98
C SER A 123 -13.53 29.87 5.37
N ARG A 124 -12.62 30.38 6.20
CA ARG A 124 -11.28 30.80 5.78
C ARG A 124 -10.36 29.57 5.72
N LEU A 125 -9.76 29.33 4.56
CA LEU A 125 -8.72 28.31 4.40
C LEU A 125 -7.39 28.83 4.98
N LEU A 126 -6.76 28.01 5.80
CA LEU A 126 -5.42 28.22 6.33
C LEU A 126 -4.60 26.98 6.06
N LYS A 127 -3.43 27.16 5.45
CA LYS A 127 -2.40 26.11 5.36
C LYS A 127 -1.37 26.36 6.44
N TYR A 128 -0.99 25.30 7.12
CA TYR A 128 -0.22 25.35 8.35
C TYR A 128 0.81 24.22 8.33
N GLU A 129 2.08 24.55 8.57
CA GLU A 129 3.11 23.58 8.87
C GLU A 129 3.47 23.69 10.37
N PRO A 130 3.51 22.58 11.12
CA PRO A 130 3.83 22.60 12.54
C PRO A 130 5.16 23.29 12.82
N GLY A 131 5.14 24.27 13.72
CA GLY A 131 6.32 25.07 14.10
C GLY A 131 6.50 26.37 13.32
N GLN A 132 5.58 26.71 12.40
CA GLN A 132 5.54 28.00 11.74
C GLN A 132 4.65 28.98 12.52
N SER A 133 5.21 30.14 12.91
CA SER A 133 4.59 31.09 13.84
C SER A 133 3.69 32.17 13.20
N ASP A 134 3.33 32.03 11.92
CA ASP A 134 2.72 33.13 11.14
C ASP A 134 1.21 32.97 10.84
N VAL A 135 0.50 32.13 11.59
CA VAL A 135 -0.94 31.89 11.34
C VAL A 135 -1.81 32.68 12.32
N SER A 136 -2.35 33.79 11.82
CA SER A 136 -3.33 34.63 12.52
C SER A 136 -4.73 34.01 12.48
N LEU A 137 -4.98 33.09 13.41
CA LEU A 137 -6.32 32.56 13.67
C LEU A 137 -7.21 33.69 14.20
N THR A 138 -8.31 33.99 13.50
CA THR A 138 -9.22 35.08 13.88
C THR A 138 -10.40 34.51 14.66
N HIS A 139 -10.66 35.02 15.86
CA HIS A 139 -11.84 34.60 16.61
C HIS A 139 -13.14 34.99 15.89
N GLY A 140 -14.13 34.09 15.92
CA GLY A 140 -15.48 34.34 15.39
C GLY A 140 -15.66 34.09 13.89
N VAL A 141 -14.62 33.67 13.17
CA VAL A 141 -14.71 33.23 11.77
C VAL A 141 -14.53 31.71 11.73
N LYS A 142 -15.24 31.03 10.82
CA LYS A 142 -15.06 29.59 10.60
C LYS A 142 -13.77 29.33 9.85
N HIS A 143 -13.03 28.30 10.24
CA HIS A 143 -11.73 27.98 9.62
C HIS A 143 -11.68 26.56 9.09
N VAL A 144 -11.02 26.38 7.94
CA VAL A 144 -10.54 25.08 7.47
C VAL A 144 -9.02 25.15 7.53
N VAL A 145 -8.41 24.31 8.35
CA VAL A 145 -6.97 24.29 8.60
C VAL A 145 -6.39 23.02 8.00
N CYS A 146 -5.50 23.15 7.02
CA CYS A 146 -4.68 22.07 6.52
C CYS A 146 -3.34 22.07 7.25
N VAL A 147 -3.06 20.98 7.98
CA VAL A 147 -1.79 20.78 8.67
C VAL A 147 -0.95 19.81 7.85
N ASP A 148 0.08 20.33 7.19
CA ASP A 148 1.00 19.54 6.39
C ASP A 148 2.17 19.06 7.28
N MET A 149 2.21 17.76 7.55
CA MET A 149 3.25 17.13 8.36
C MET A 149 4.41 16.65 7.47
N GLN A 150 5.59 16.52 8.07
CA GLN A 150 6.75 15.96 7.39
C GLN A 150 6.54 14.47 7.03
N HIS A 151 7.08 14.08 5.87
CA HIS A 151 7.02 12.71 5.37
C HIS A 151 7.69 11.70 6.32
N ILE A 152 7.05 10.54 6.50
CA ILE A 152 7.61 9.41 7.24
C ILE A 152 8.05 8.31 6.29
N ASP A 153 9.36 8.07 6.22
CA ASP A 153 9.95 6.94 5.52
C ASP A 153 10.89 6.11 6.42
N GLY A 154 11.47 5.06 5.83
CA GLY A 154 12.49 4.24 6.49
C GLY A 154 11.98 3.04 7.27
N SER A 155 12.91 2.44 8.02
CA SER A 155 12.70 1.21 8.78
C SER A 155 11.80 1.43 9.99
N ARG A 156 11.24 0.33 10.52
CA ARG A 156 10.34 0.34 11.69
C ARG A 156 10.85 1.20 12.87
N ARG A 157 12.16 1.17 13.15
CA ARG A 157 12.77 1.94 14.25
C ARG A 157 12.81 3.43 13.92
N GLN A 158 13.28 3.78 12.72
CA GLN A 158 13.32 5.16 12.25
C GLN A 158 11.94 5.81 12.27
N ARG A 159 10.92 5.12 11.74
CA ARG A 159 9.53 5.61 11.74
C ARG A 159 9.03 5.93 13.15
N ARG A 160 9.31 5.04 14.12
CA ARG A 160 8.94 5.26 15.52
C ARG A 160 9.65 6.47 16.11
N ASP A 161 10.94 6.61 15.84
CA ASP A 161 11.73 7.71 16.39
C ASP A 161 11.32 9.07 15.77
N VAL A 162 10.87 9.07 14.51
CA VAL A 162 10.24 10.24 13.85
C VAL A 162 8.90 10.57 14.50
N MET A 163 8.01 9.58 14.64
CA MET A 163 6.71 9.78 15.31
C MET A 163 6.85 10.30 16.74
N ALA A 164 7.83 9.80 17.49
CA ALA A 164 8.09 10.25 18.87
C ALA A 164 8.50 11.74 18.94
N LYS A 165 9.00 12.32 17.84
CA LYS A 165 9.33 13.75 17.74
C LYS A 165 8.17 14.58 17.21
N HIS A 166 7.44 14.06 16.23
CA HIS A 166 6.34 14.79 15.59
C HIS A 166 5.09 14.87 16.46
N GLU A 167 4.79 13.82 17.22
CA GLU A 167 3.59 13.76 18.05
C GLU A 167 3.49 14.86 19.11
N PRO A 168 4.51 15.16 19.94
CA PRO A 168 4.40 16.23 20.93
C PRO A 168 4.21 17.61 20.29
N ILE A 169 4.91 17.88 19.18
CA ILE A 169 4.76 19.13 18.42
C ILE A 169 3.32 19.28 17.91
N LEU A 170 2.78 18.21 17.32
CA LEU A 170 1.40 18.19 16.85
C LEU A 170 0.42 18.32 18.03
N GLY A 171 0.68 17.68 19.16
CA GLY A 171 -0.15 17.74 20.35
C GLY A 171 -0.29 19.16 20.92
N ASP A 172 0.82 19.88 21.02
CA ASP A 172 0.84 21.28 21.50
C ASP A 172 0.00 22.19 20.58
N GLU A 173 0.14 22.05 19.26
CA GLU A 173 -0.61 22.82 18.27
C GLU A 173 -2.11 22.49 18.28
N LEU A 174 -2.46 21.20 18.32
CA LEU A 174 -3.86 20.78 18.39
C LEU A 174 -4.52 21.20 19.71
N SER A 175 -3.77 21.23 20.81
CA SER A 175 -4.28 21.73 22.10
C SER A 175 -4.61 23.22 22.03
N THR A 176 -3.78 23.99 21.33
CA THR A 176 -3.99 25.43 21.10
C THR A 176 -5.23 25.65 20.23
N LEU A 177 -5.36 24.90 19.13
CA LEU A 177 -6.53 24.94 18.25
C LEU A 177 -7.82 24.54 18.96
N ALA A 178 -7.77 23.47 19.77
CA ALA A 178 -8.92 22.99 20.54
C ALA A 178 -9.38 24.02 21.60
N SER A 179 -8.44 24.76 22.19
CA SER A 179 -8.77 25.85 23.14
C SER A 179 -9.44 27.05 22.45
N MET A 180 -9.08 27.30 21.19
CA MET A 180 -9.61 28.42 20.41
C MET A 180 -10.98 28.13 19.78
N PHE A 181 -11.21 26.88 19.35
CA PHE A 181 -12.44 26.44 18.69
C PHE A 181 -13.08 25.30 19.48
N PRO A 182 -14.08 25.56 20.34
CA PRO A 182 -14.68 24.54 21.18
C PRO A 182 -15.48 23.50 20.37
N ASN A 183 -16.00 23.86 19.20
CA ASN A 183 -16.69 22.97 18.28
C ASN A 183 -15.86 22.72 17.02
N HIS A 184 -15.02 21.68 17.04
CA HIS A 184 -14.12 21.36 15.94
C HIS A 184 -14.22 19.91 15.49
N LEU A 185 -13.92 19.70 14.21
CA LEU A 185 -13.72 18.39 13.59
C LEU A 185 -12.24 18.25 13.22
N MET A 186 -11.59 17.22 13.74
CA MET A 186 -10.20 16.90 13.40
C MET A 186 -10.16 15.61 12.58
N ILE A 187 -9.40 15.63 11.50
CA ILE A 187 -9.20 14.51 10.59
C ILE A 187 -7.70 14.33 10.42
N TYR A 188 -7.19 13.15 10.75
CA TYR A 188 -5.80 12.78 10.60
C TYR A 188 -5.67 11.64 9.61
N THR A 189 -4.97 11.89 8.51
CA THR A 189 -4.77 10.92 7.45
C THR A 189 -3.35 10.94 6.92
N GLY A 190 -3.02 9.97 6.08
CA GLY A 190 -1.77 9.98 5.33
C GLY A 190 -2.02 10.07 3.83
N SER A 191 -1.20 10.84 3.15
CA SER A 191 -1.08 10.84 1.70
C SER A 191 0.07 9.94 1.24
N LEU A 192 -0.01 9.50 -0.01
CA LEU A 192 1.15 8.96 -0.71
C LEU A 192 1.88 10.13 -1.33
N LEU A 193 3.20 10.20 -1.11
CA LEU A 193 4.00 11.19 -1.80
C LEU A 193 3.82 10.96 -3.31
N PRO A 194 3.48 11.99 -4.11
CA PRO A 194 3.42 11.86 -5.56
C PRO A 194 4.83 11.57 -6.06
N SER A 195 5.19 10.29 -6.11
CA SER A 195 6.42 9.85 -6.72
C SER A 195 6.31 10.20 -8.20
N LEU A 196 7.22 11.04 -8.69
CA LEU A 196 7.41 11.33 -10.12
C LEU A 196 7.84 10.08 -10.93
N MET A 197 7.70 8.86 -10.37
CA MET A 197 8.22 7.60 -10.90
C MET A 197 7.21 6.44 -10.82
N THR A 198 5.91 6.68 -10.92
CA THR A 198 4.90 5.60 -11.04
C THR A 198 4.43 5.38 -12.49
N LYS A 199 5.35 5.47 -13.48
CA LYS A 199 5.10 5.06 -14.88
C LYS A 199 5.84 3.77 -15.24
N ARG A 200 5.71 2.70 -14.44
CA ARG A 200 6.25 1.37 -14.82
C ARG A 200 5.35 0.16 -14.53
N GLN A 201 4.09 0.36 -14.18
CA GLN A 201 3.15 -0.77 -14.08
C GLN A 201 1.78 -0.38 -14.64
N ALA A 202 1.70 -0.30 -15.97
CA ALA A 202 0.46 -0.51 -16.69
C ALA A 202 0.74 -1.60 -17.73
N PRO A 203 -0.02 -2.71 -17.77
CA PRO A 203 0.10 -3.71 -18.81
C PRO A 203 -0.76 -3.26 -19.99
N ASP A 204 -0.24 -2.31 -20.77
CA ASP A 204 -0.73 -2.11 -22.13
C ASP A 204 0.42 -2.42 -23.08
N THR A 205 0.24 -3.51 -23.81
CA THR A 205 1.07 -3.93 -24.95
C THR A 205 1.24 -2.80 -25.96
N PRO A 206 2.46 -2.57 -26.46
CA PRO A 206 2.57 -2.35 -27.90
C PRO A 206 3.80 -2.99 -28.55
N ASP A 207 3.65 -3.21 -29.85
CA ASP A 207 4.62 -3.71 -30.80
C ASP A 207 5.98 -2.99 -30.76
N ARG A 208 7.05 -3.81 -30.84
CA ARG A 208 8.46 -3.53 -31.20
C ARG A 208 9.26 -2.49 -30.39
N PRO A 209 10.48 -2.84 -29.91
CA PRO A 209 11.43 -1.86 -29.42
C PRO A 209 12.25 -1.28 -30.58
N VAL A 210 12.22 0.04 -30.75
CA VAL A 210 13.22 0.79 -31.53
C VAL A 210 14.28 1.30 -30.57
N LEU A 211 15.52 0.81 -30.72
CA LEU A 211 16.71 1.25 -29.99
C LEU A 211 17.20 2.57 -30.59
N ASN A 212 16.95 3.69 -29.91
CA ASN A 212 17.58 4.97 -30.21
C ASN A 212 18.84 5.14 -29.34
N LEU A 213 20.01 4.85 -29.91
CA LEU A 213 21.32 5.23 -29.36
C LEU A 213 21.70 6.60 -29.93
N SER A 214 21.24 7.69 -29.32
CA SER A 214 21.71 9.04 -29.66
C SER A 214 21.38 10.03 -28.55
N SER A 215 22.28 10.19 -27.59
CA SER A 215 22.64 11.49 -26.98
C SER A 215 23.52 11.28 -25.76
N SER A 216 24.81 11.56 -25.96
CA SER A 216 25.82 11.84 -24.95
C SER A 216 25.49 13.12 -24.17
N ASP A 217 25.36 13.03 -22.85
CA ASP A 217 26.09 13.92 -21.92
C ASP A 217 25.92 13.50 -20.44
N PRO A 218 26.88 13.86 -19.56
CA PRO A 218 27.13 13.19 -18.30
C PRO A 218 26.27 13.76 -17.16
N ALA A 219 25.41 12.93 -16.59
CA ALA A 219 24.72 13.27 -15.36
C ALA A 219 25.68 13.20 -14.18
N PHE A 220 25.96 14.37 -13.59
CA PHE A 220 26.55 14.52 -12.27
C PHE A 220 25.72 13.76 -11.24
N ALA A 221 26.22 12.60 -10.80
CA ALA A 221 25.73 11.91 -9.63
C ALA A 221 26.32 12.58 -8.38
N PRO A 222 25.52 12.84 -7.32
CA PRO A 222 26.06 13.23 -6.04
C PRO A 222 26.91 12.08 -5.49
N SER A 223 28.19 12.40 -5.35
CA SER A 223 29.23 11.66 -4.66
C SER A 223 28.82 11.38 -3.21
N ASN A 224 28.33 10.17 -2.93
CA ASN A 224 28.45 9.45 -1.66
C ASN A 224 27.81 8.06 -1.80
N THR A 225 28.45 7.21 -2.59
CA THR A 225 28.24 5.76 -2.50
C THR A 225 29.61 5.13 -2.29
N SER A 226 29.83 4.65 -1.07
CA SER A 226 30.92 3.71 -0.77
C SER A 226 30.83 2.58 -1.80
N LEU A 227 31.83 2.49 -2.68
CA LEU A 227 31.96 1.38 -3.61
C LEU A 227 31.89 0.06 -2.82
N PRO A 228 30.98 -0.87 -3.13
CA PRO A 228 31.15 -2.23 -2.65
C PRO A 228 32.31 -2.82 -3.45
N THR A 229 33.49 -2.86 -2.85
CA THR A 229 34.63 -3.64 -3.34
C THR A 229 34.19 -5.09 -3.47
N GLY A 230 33.94 -5.53 -4.71
CA GLY A 230 33.45 -6.87 -5.01
C GLY A 230 33.39 -7.11 -6.51
N GLY A 231 33.64 -8.36 -6.90
CA GLY A 231 33.81 -8.79 -8.30
C GLY A 231 32.62 -8.51 -9.21
N ILE A 232 32.88 -8.65 -10.52
CA ILE A 232 32.02 -8.27 -11.67
C ILE A 232 30.58 -8.82 -11.57
N LEU A 233 30.36 -9.89 -10.80
CA LEU A 233 29.06 -10.50 -10.54
C LEU A 233 28.15 -9.76 -9.54
N LYS A 234 28.65 -8.74 -8.82
CA LYS A 234 27.80 -7.87 -7.99
C LYS A 234 27.22 -6.67 -8.73
N LYS A 235 27.83 -6.28 -9.86
CA LYS A 235 27.38 -5.13 -10.66
C LYS A 235 26.22 -5.50 -11.59
N TYR A 236 26.13 -6.77 -11.96
CA TYR A 236 24.98 -7.32 -12.68
C TYR A 236 24.29 -8.31 -11.75
N GLN A 237 23.12 -7.94 -11.27
CA GLN A 237 22.23 -8.76 -10.43
C GLN A 237 21.61 -9.93 -11.23
N LEU A 238 22.38 -10.54 -12.13
CA LEU A 238 22.00 -11.66 -13.00
C LEU A 238 21.74 -12.95 -12.21
N LEU A 239 22.37 -13.09 -11.04
CA LEU A 239 22.15 -14.20 -10.12
C LEU A 239 21.46 -13.71 -8.85
N THR A 240 20.22 -13.24 -8.97
CA THR A 240 19.35 -13.10 -7.79
C THR A 240 19.20 -14.47 -7.11
N PRO A 241 19.24 -14.55 -5.76
CA PRO A 241 19.07 -15.80 -5.02
C PRO A 241 17.83 -16.60 -5.45
N VAL A 242 16.75 -15.90 -5.82
CA VAL A 242 15.51 -16.48 -6.34
C VAL A 242 15.71 -17.22 -7.67
N LEU A 243 16.56 -16.69 -8.56
CA LEU A 243 16.83 -17.31 -9.86
C LEU A 243 17.63 -18.60 -9.66
N ILE A 244 18.66 -18.58 -8.80
CA ILE A 244 19.46 -19.78 -8.48
C ILE A 244 18.58 -20.87 -7.86
N THR A 245 17.74 -20.52 -6.88
CA THR A 245 16.86 -21.49 -6.24
C THR A 245 15.82 -22.04 -7.20
N SER A 246 15.27 -21.21 -8.10
CA SER A 246 14.34 -21.66 -9.13
C SER A 246 15.00 -22.61 -10.14
N LEU A 247 16.25 -22.32 -10.54
CA LEU A 247 17.00 -23.17 -11.46
C LEU A 247 17.29 -24.53 -10.83
N LEU A 248 17.70 -24.54 -9.56
CA LEU A 248 18.02 -25.76 -8.82
C LEU A 248 16.78 -26.64 -8.65
N VAL A 249 15.64 -26.06 -8.24
CA VAL A 249 14.38 -26.82 -8.11
C VAL A 249 13.93 -27.37 -9.47
N THR A 250 14.01 -26.57 -10.53
CA THR A 250 13.63 -27.02 -11.88
C THR A 250 14.50 -28.19 -12.36
N PHE A 251 15.83 -28.09 -12.21
CA PHE A 251 16.76 -29.11 -12.71
C PHE A 251 16.83 -30.37 -11.85
N PHE A 252 16.77 -30.24 -10.53
CA PHE A 252 16.97 -31.38 -9.63
C PHE A 252 15.69 -32.03 -9.13
N VAL A 253 14.54 -31.36 -9.25
CA VAL A 253 13.25 -31.92 -8.81
C VAL A 253 12.31 -32.13 -9.99
N LEU A 254 12.06 -31.09 -10.79
CA LEU A 254 11.04 -31.15 -11.84
C LEU A 254 11.50 -32.02 -13.02
N LEU A 255 12.72 -31.82 -13.51
CA LEU A 255 13.27 -32.57 -14.64
C LEU A 255 13.33 -34.09 -14.39
N PRO A 256 13.84 -34.59 -13.24
CA PRO A 256 13.88 -36.03 -12.96
C PRO A 256 12.49 -36.66 -12.88
N VAL A 257 11.51 -35.96 -12.30
CA VAL A 257 10.12 -36.44 -12.21
C VAL A 257 9.49 -36.56 -13.60
N VAL A 258 9.70 -35.56 -14.45
CA VAL A 258 9.24 -35.59 -15.85
C VAL A 258 9.92 -36.72 -16.61
N PHE A 259 11.23 -36.89 -16.45
CA PHE A 259 11.99 -37.94 -17.15
C PHE A 259 11.53 -39.34 -16.73
N LEU A 260 11.24 -39.53 -15.43
CA LEU A 260 10.69 -40.78 -14.91
C LEU A 260 9.28 -41.05 -15.48
N GLY A 261 8.45 -40.01 -15.61
CA GLY A 261 7.14 -40.10 -16.26
C GLY A 261 7.23 -40.47 -17.73
N LEU A 262 8.16 -39.86 -18.49
CA LEU A 262 8.39 -40.18 -19.90
C LEU A 262 8.86 -41.62 -20.09
N ASN A 263 9.79 -42.09 -19.25
CA ASN A 263 10.25 -43.49 -19.29
C ASN A 263 9.10 -44.46 -18.97
N ALA A 264 8.21 -44.11 -18.05
CA ALA A 264 7.03 -44.92 -17.74
C ALA A 264 6.02 -44.97 -18.90
N LEU A 265 5.77 -43.84 -19.57
CA LEU A 265 4.92 -43.80 -20.77
C LEU A 265 5.53 -44.60 -21.93
N ALA A 266 6.84 -44.48 -22.16
CA ALA A 266 7.53 -45.21 -23.21
C ALA A 266 7.55 -46.73 -22.97
N SER A 267 7.41 -47.17 -21.72
CA SER A 267 7.35 -48.60 -21.36
C SER A 267 6.01 -49.26 -21.68
N ILE A 268 4.97 -48.52 -22.06
CA ILE A 268 3.67 -49.09 -22.43
C ILE A 268 3.79 -49.71 -23.82
N GLN A 269 4.11 -50.99 -23.85
CA GLN A 269 4.01 -51.78 -25.07
C GLN A 269 2.54 -52.16 -25.27
N THR A 270 1.91 -51.62 -26.32
CA THR A 270 0.59 -52.08 -26.76
C THR A 270 0.76 -53.47 -27.39
N PRO A 271 0.13 -54.54 -26.85
CA PRO A 271 0.19 -55.83 -27.49
C PRO A 271 -0.50 -55.74 -28.86
N VAL A 272 0.26 -55.91 -29.94
CA VAL A 272 -0.28 -56.06 -31.29
C VAL A 272 -1.07 -57.36 -31.27
N ARG A 273 -2.40 -57.26 -31.26
CA ARG A 273 -3.28 -58.40 -31.44
C ARG A 273 -3.02 -58.96 -32.84
N SER A 274 -2.27 -60.05 -32.91
CA SER A 274 -1.98 -60.80 -34.13
C SER A 274 -3.22 -61.58 -34.55
N ASP A 275 -4.25 -60.89 -35.03
CA ASP A 275 -5.31 -61.49 -35.83
C ASP A 275 -4.91 -61.35 -37.30
N ILE A 276 -4.16 -62.32 -37.84
CA ILE A 276 -3.89 -62.68 -39.26
C ILE A 276 -2.67 -63.64 -39.20
N GLY A 277 -2.70 -64.91 -39.58
CA GLY A 277 -3.71 -65.68 -40.29
C GLY A 277 -3.52 -67.18 -40.02
N LYS A 278 -4.64 -67.89 -40.17
CA LYS A 278 -4.79 -69.33 -40.14
C LYS A 278 -3.80 -69.97 -41.12
N SER A 279 -2.65 -70.43 -40.63
CA SER A 279 -1.78 -71.36 -41.37
C SER A 279 -2.54 -72.68 -41.50
N PHE A 280 -3.14 -72.90 -42.68
CA PHE A 280 -3.75 -74.16 -43.08
C PHE A 280 -2.65 -75.23 -43.11
N ASN A 281 -2.57 -76.05 -42.05
CA ASN A 281 -1.63 -77.16 -41.98
C ASN A 281 -2.23 -78.34 -42.78
N ALA A 282 -1.88 -78.44 -44.06
CA ALA A 282 -2.38 -79.45 -45.00
C ALA A 282 -1.57 -80.75 -44.98
N GLN A 283 -0.95 -81.11 -43.84
CA GLN A 283 -0.09 -82.28 -43.72
C GLN A 283 -0.80 -83.53 -43.17
N ASP A 284 -2.08 -83.44 -42.78
CA ASP A 284 -2.79 -84.53 -42.07
C ASP A 284 -3.64 -85.45 -42.98
N LYS A 285 -3.30 -85.54 -44.26
CA LYS A 285 -4.03 -86.43 -45.20
C LYS A 285 -3.09 -87.19 -46.13
N LYS A 286 -2.33 -88.13 -45.56
CA LYS A 286 -1.76 -89.30 -46.28
C LYS A 286 -1.18 -90.29 -45.26
N ASN A 287 -2.05 -91.14 -44.75
CA ASN A 287 -1.77 -92.51 -44.30
C ASN A 287 -3.06 -93.33 -44.53
N GLN A 288 -3.32 -93.55 -45.82
CA GLN A 288 -3.85 -94.80 -46.36
C GLN A 288 -2.72 -95.39 -47.21
#